data_AF-A0A2I8VNT8-F1
#
_entry.id   AF-A0A2I8VNT8-F1
#
_cell.length_a   1.000
_cell.length_b   1.000
_cell.length_c   1.000
_cell.angle_alpha   90.00
_cell.angle_beta   90.00
_cell.angle_gamma   90.00
#
_symmetry.space_group_name_H-M   'P 1'
#
loop_
_entity.id
_entity.type
_entity.pdbx_description
1 polymer ?
#
loop_
_entity_poly.entity_id
_entity_poly.type
_entity_poly.pdbx_seq_one_letter_code
_entity_poly.pdbx_strand_id
1 'polypeptide(L)'
;MSHTVFVTGVAGTTGRELVRLLAAADVDVRAGVHTPSKADFPESVDVRGIDFEDSESLRDAFDGVSKLYLLTPFVPHDTELVRAAVDAAVESGSTTSSVTRRSVPPRPSSSRRSGIARARS
;
A
#
# COMPACT_ATOMS: atom_id res chain seq x y z
N MET A 1 -17.40 -16.61 8.19
CA MET A 1 -15.99 -16.17 8.09
C MET A 1 -16.03 -14.92 7.21
N SER A 2 -16.03 -13.73 7.81
CA SER A 2 -15.93 -12.47 7.07
C SER A 2 -14.50 -12.35 6.54
N HIS A 3 -14.35 -12.33 5.22
CA HIS A 3 -13.05 -12.36 4.55
C HIS A 3 -12.55 -10.94 4.29
N THR A 4 -12.29 -10.18 5.35
CA THR A 4 -11.82 -8.80 5.23
C THR A 4 -10.39 -8.73 4.73
N VAL A 5 -10.16 -7.92 3.70
CA VAL A 5 -8.82 -7.62 3.15
C VAL A 5 -8.37 -6.25 3.64
N PHE A 6 -7.28 -6.21 4.38
CA PHE A 6 -6.63 -4.96 4.77
C PHE A 6 -5.63 -4.52 3.70
N VAL A 7 -5.69 -3.26 3.29
CA VAL A 7 -4.81 -2.69 2.28
C VAL A 7 -4.07 -1.48 2.87
N THR A 8 -2.74 -1.49 2.85
CA THR A 8 -1.92 -0.32 3.18
C THR A 8 -1.53 0.46 1.93
N GLY A 9 -1.01 1.68 2.11
CA GLY A 9 -0.53 2.50 0.98
C GLY A 9 -1.65 2.95 0.04
N VAL A 10 -2.89 2.98 0.55
CA VAL A 10 -4.09 3.35 -0.21
C VAL A 10 -4.09 4.82 -0.67
N ALA A 11 -3.20 5.66 -0.14
CA ALA A 11 -2.97 7.01 -0.68
C ALA A 11 -2.25 6.99 -2.04
N GLY A 12 -1.54 5.91 -2.37
CA GLY A 12 -0.83 5.74 -3.64
C GLY A 12 -1.73 5.29 -4.80
N THR A 13 -1.24 5.36 -6.04
CA THR A 13 -2.00 4.95 -7.24
C THR A 13 -2.39 3.47 -7.19
N THR A 14 -1.45 2.60 -6.78
CA THR A 14 -1.68 1.16 -6.68
C THR A 14 -2.70 0.81 -5.60
N GLY A 15 -2.58 1.41 -4.41
CA GLY A 15 -3.50 1.13 -3.30
C GLY A 15 -4.92 1.60 -3.61
N ARG A 16 -5.10 2.78 -4.24
CA ARG A 16 -6.43 3.25 -4.68
C ARG A 16 -7.08 2.31 -5.66
N GLU A 17 -6.36 1.87 -6.70
CA GLU A 17 -6.93 0.97 -7.70
C GLU A 17 -7.22 -0.40 -7.10
N LEU A 18 -6.38 -0.90 -6.19
CA LEU A 18 -6.65 -2.16 -5.49
C LEU A 18 -7.93 -2.10 -4.65
N VAL A 19 -8.11 -1.05 -3.86
CA VAL A 19 -9.34 -0.84 -3.07
C VAL A 19 -10.56 -0.76 -4.00
N ARG A 20 -10.45 -0.03 -5.12
CA ARG A 20 -11.53 0.09 -6.11
C ARG A 20 -11.92 -1.26 -6.72
N LEU A 21 -10.94 -2.08 -7.10
CA LEU A 21 -11.17 -3.40 -7.69
C LEU A 21 -11.77 -4.39 -6.68
N LEU A 22 -11.29 -4.37 -5.44
CA LEU A 22 -11.81 -5.23 -4.37
C LEU A 22 -13.24 -4.84 -3.98
N ALA A 23 -13.53 -3.55 -3.84
CA ALA A 23 -14.88 -3.06 -3.59
C ALA A 23 -15.85 -3.41 -4.74
N ALA A 24 -15.39 -3.31 -6.00
CA ALA A 24 -16.18 -3.72 -7.17
C ALA A 24 -16.42 -5.24 -7.24
N ALA A 25 -15.60 -6.04 -6.54
CA ALA A 25 -15.74 -7.48 -6.44
C ALA A 25 -16.56 -7.94 -5.22
N ASP A 26 -17.21 -7.00 -4.51
CA ASP A 26 -18.02 -7.27 -3.30
C ASP A 26 -17.22 -7.95 -2.17
N VAL A 27 -15.94 -7.60 -2.08
CA VAL A 27 -15.06 -8.03 -1.00
C VAL A 27 -15.06 -6.98 0.11
N ASP A 28 -15.11 -7.42 1.36
CA ASP A 28 -14.94 -6.54 2.52
C ASP A 28 -13.52 -5.95 2.53
N VAL A 29 -13.38 -4.64 2.31
CA VAL A 29 -12.08 -3.96 2.26
C VAL A 29 -11.93 -3.01 3.43
N ARG A 30 -10.78 -3.12 4.12
CA ARG A 30 -10.31 -2.16 5.09
C ARG A 30 -9.08 -1.42 4.56
N ALA A 31 -9.15 -0.09 4.53
CA ALA A 31 -8.11 0.78 4.01
C ALA A 31 -7.32 1.43 5.15
N GLY A 32 -6.04 1.06 5.28
CA GLY A 32 -5.12 1.62 6.25
C GLY A 32 -4.49 2.91 5.76
N VAL A 33 -4.78 4.02 6.44
CA VAL A 33 -4.25 5.36 6.14
C VAL A 33 -3.58 5.96 7.37
N HIS A 34 -2.50 6.72 7.17
CA HIS A 34 -1.89 7.45 8.27
C HIS A 34 -2.75 8.64 8.73
N THR A 35 -3.51 9.25 7.81
CA THR A 35 -4.41 10.38 8.13
C THR A 35 -5.81 10.12 7.55
N PRO A 36 -6.77 9.63 8.36
CA PRO A 36 -8.12 9.32 7.91
C PRO A 36 -8.85 10.49 7.25
N SER A 37 -8.64 11.72 7.74
CA SER A 37 -9.29 12.93 7.21
C SER A 37 -8.92 13.28 5.77
N LYS A 38 -7.85 12.66 5.22
CA LYS A 38 -7.40 12.87 3.83
C LYS A 38 -7.79 11.71 2.90
N ALA A 39 -8.48 10.70 3.43
CA ALA A 39 -8.88 9.54 2.68
C ALA A 39 -10.17 9.86 1.89
N ASP A 40 -10.11 9.66 0.58
CA ASP A 40 -11.26 9.81 -0.32
C ASP A 40 -11.59 8.44 -0.90
N PHE A 41 -12.39 7.68 -0.15
CA PHE A 41 -12.85 6.33 -0.52
C PHE A 41 -14.38 6.26 -0.47
N PRO A 42 -15.01 5.37 -1.27
CA PRO A 42 -16.44 5.11 -1.18
C PRO A 42 -16.86 4.66 0.23
N GLU A 43 -18.12 4.92 0.61
CA GLU A 43 -18.68 4.52 1.92
C GLU A 43 -18.64 3.01 2.18
N SER A 44 -18.50 2.20 1.14
CA SER A 44 -18.35 0.74 1.23
C SER A 44 -16.98 0.29 1.76
N VAL A 45 -16.03 1.21 1.96
CA VAL A 45 -14.66 0.91 2.42
C VAL A 45 -14.50 1.34 3.88
N ASP A 46 -14.08 0.41 4.74
CA ASP A 46 -13.75 0.73 6.15
C ASP A 46 -12.37 1.41 6.21
N VAL A 47 -12.34 2.71 6.50
CA VAL A 47 -11.10 3.48 6.58
C VAL A 47 -10.59 3.51 8.02
N ARG A 48 -9.36 3.04 8.25
CA ARG A 48 -8.73 3.01 9.57
C ARG A 48 -7.40 3.75 9.59
N GLY A 49 -7.19 4.48 10.70
CA GLY A 49 -5.90 5.06 11.04
C GLY A 49 -4.90 3.96 11.36
N ILE A 50 -3.72 3.98 10.73
CA ILE A 50 -2.63 3.06 11.03
C ILE A 50 -1.32 3.82 11.25
N ASP A 51 -0.67 3.49 12.35
CA ASP A 51 0.71 3.85 12.63
C ASP A 51 1.53 2.57 12.79
N PHE A 52 2.64 2.46 12.05
CA PHE A 52 3.51 1.28 12.09
C PHE A 52 4.45 1.28 13.29
N GLU A 53 4.62 2.42 13.95
CA GLU A 53 5.40 2.54 15.19
C GLU A 53 4.55 2.26 16.44
N ASP A 54 3.22 2.21 16.31
CA ASP A 54 2.27 1.95 17.39
C ASP A 54 1.62 0.56 17.26
N SER A 55 2.02 -0.35 18.15
CA SER A 55 1.48 -1.71 18.21
C SER A 55 -0.03 -1.78 18.53
N GLU A 56 -0.58 -0.82 19.26
CA GLU A 56 -2.02 -0.81 19.59
C GLU A 56 -2.83 -0.41 18.35
N SER A 57 -2.38 0.60 17.62
CA SER A 57 -2.93 0.99 16.31
C SER A 57 -2.93 -0.19 15.32
N LEU A 58 -1.84 -0.96 15.26
CA LEU A 58 -1.74 -2.14 14.39
C LEU A 58 -2.76 -3.22 14.77
N ARG A 59 -2.94 -3.49 16.07
CA ARG A 59 -3.91 -4.48 16.55
C ARG A 59 -5.34 -4.11 16.21
N ASP A 60 -5.72 -2.87 16.47
CA ASP A 60 -7.06 -2.37 16.16
C ASP A 60 -7.34 -2.37 14.65
N ALA A 61 -6.34 -2.05 13.84
CA ALA A 61 -6.46 -2.06 12.38
C ALA A 61 -6.65 -3.48 11.82
N PHE A 62 -5.96 -4.46 12.41
CA PHE A 62 -5.95 -5.85 11.94
C PHE A 62 -7.03 -6.74 12.57
N ASP A 63 -7.81 -6.23 13.53
CA ASP A 63 -8.90 -7.00 14.11
C ASP A 63 -9.91 -7.48 13.07
N GLY A 64 -10.15 -8.80 13.02
CA GLY A 64 -11.04 -9.46 12.06
C GLY A 64 -10.53 -9.49 10.62
N VAL A 65 -9.28 -9.12 10.35
CA VAL A 65 -8.67 -9.18 9.01
C VAL A 65 -8.27 -10.60 8.66
N SER A 66 -8.64 -11.06 7.46
CA SER A 66 -8.25 -12.38 6.95
C SER A 66 -7.00 -12.33 6.09
N LYS A 67 -6.80 -11.22 5.36
CA LYS A 67 -5.69 -11.03 4.41
C LYS A 67 -5.13 -9.62 4.52
N LEU A 68 -3.81 -9.50 4.51
CA LEU A 68 -3.10 -8.23 4.55
C LEU A 68 -2.35 -7.98 3.22
N TYR A 69 -2.62 -6.87 2.56
CA TYR A 69 -1.82 -6.30 1.49
C TYR A 69 -0.96 -5.16 2.03
N LEU A 70 0.33 -5.43 2.18
CA LEU A 70 1.31 -4.48 2.70
C LEU A 70 2.14 -3.87 1.57
N LEU A 71 1.92 -2.60 1.29
CA LEU A 71 2.76 -1.76 0.44
C LEU A 71 3.54 -0.78 1.33
N THR A 72 4.86 -0.95 1.38
CA THR A 72 5.75 -0.09 2.17
C THR A 72 6.27 1.10 1.36
N PRO A 73 6.34 2.29 1.97
CA PRO A 73 7.05 3.41 1.37
C PRO A 73 8.56 3.12 1.32
N PHE A 74 9.24 3.66 0.32
CA PHE A 74 10.68 3.48 0.12
C PHE A 74 11.43 4.41 1.09
N VAL A 75 11.56 3.99 2.34
CA VAL A 75 12.29 4.69 3.40
C VAL A 75 13.51 3.87 3.83
N PRO A 76 14.60 4.51 4.29
CA PRO A 76 15.61 3.79 5.07
C PRO A 76 14.90 3.08 6.24
N HIS A 77 15.19 1.80 6.50
CA HIS A 77 14.52 0.92 7.49
C HIS A 77 13.18 0.29 7.06
N ASP A 78 12.90 0.20 5.75
CA ASP A 78 11.74 -0.51 5.20
C ASP A 78 11.59 -1.95 5.74
N THR A 79 12.69 -2.67 5.96
CA THR A 79 12.68 -4.04 6.48
C THR A 79 12.11 -4.17 7.90
N GLU A 80 12.35 -3.19 8.76
CA GLU A 80 11.87 -3.23 10.16
C GLU A 80 10.37 -2.96 10.23
N LEU A 81 9.90 -1.99 9.44
CA LEU A 81 8.47 -1.69 9.29
C LEU A 81 7.70 -2.86 8.67
N VAL A 82 8.27 -3.53 7.66
CA VAL A 82 7.68 -4.76 7.09
C VAL A 82 7.55 -5.82 8.17
N ARG A 83 8.60 -6.02 8.97
CA ARG A 83 8.62 -7.04 10.00
C ARG A 83 7.58 -6.76 11.09
N ALA A 84 7.48 -5.53 11.59
CA ALA A 84 6.48 -5.14 12.57
C ALA A 84 5.04 -5.37 12.07
N ALA A 85 4.77 -5.01 10.80
CA ALA A 85 3.46 -5.23 10.19
C ALA A 85 3.13 -6.73 10.02
N VAL A 86 4.11 -7.55 9.64
CA VAL A 86 3.93 -9.00 9.51
C VAL A 86 3.75 -9.65 10.87
N ASP A 87 4.55 -9.28 11.88
CA ASP A 87 4.45 -9.83 13.22
C ASP A 87 3.05 -9.54 13.82
N ALA A 88 2.55 -8.30 13.65
CA ALA A 88 1.19 -7.93 14.07
C ALA A 88 0.08 -8.67 13.27
N ALA A 89 0.29 -8.93 11.99
CA ALA A 89 -0.65 -9.73 11.17
C ALA A 89 -0.69 -11.20 11.60
N VAL A 90 0.46 -11.76 11.99
CA VAL A 90 0.54 -13.13 12.51
C VAL A 90 -0.09 -13.22 13.91
N GLU A 91 0.16 -12.25 14.79
CA GLU A 91 -0.48 -12.19 16.12
C GLU A 91 -2.00 -12.13 16.04
N SER A 92 -2.55 -11.43 15.04
CA SER A 92 -3.99 -11.32 14.81
C SER A 92 -4.61 -12.54 14.11
N GLY A 93 -3.80 -13.52 13.69
CA GLY A 93 -4.29 -14.73 13.00
C GLY A 93 -4.60 -14.52 11.51
N SER A 94 -4.10 -13.44 10.89
CA SER A 94 -4.30 -13.15 9.47
C SER A 94 -3.50 -14.10 8.56
N THR A 95 -4.12 -14.61 7.49
CA THR A 95 -3.38 -15.31 6.42
C THR A 95 -2.62 -14.29 5.59
N THR A 96 -1.38 -14.03 5.97
CA THR A 96 -0.55 -12.94 5.42
C THR A 96 -0.11 -13.26 3.97
N SER A 97 -0.39 -12.36 3.03
CA SER A 97 0.09 -12.44 1.65
C SER A 97 0.85 -11.15 1.32
N SER A 98 2.17 -11.12 1.54
CA SER A 98 2.97 -9.93 1.27
C SER A 98 3.26 -9.77 -0.22
N VAL A 99 3.05 -8.57 -0.76
CA VAL A 99 3.44 -8.19 -2.13
C VAL A 99 4.48 -7.09 -2.05
N THR A 100 5.76 -7.50 -1.99
CA THR A 100 6.88 -6.55 -2.04
C THR A 100 7.00 -5.99 -3.46
N ARG A 101 6.77 -4.70 -3.63
CA ARG A 101 7.04 -4.00 -4.89
C ARG A 101 8.56 -3.93 -5.11
N ARG A 102 9.09 -4.78 -5.98
CA ARG A 102 10.47 -4.67 -6.50
C ARG A 102 10.54 -3.44 -7.41
N SER A 103 11.15 -2.35 -6.96
CA SER A 103 11.35 -1.17 -7.79
C SER A 103 12.30 -1.49 -8.94
N VAL A 104 11.89 -1.17 -10.17
CA VAL A 104 12.83 -0.92 -11.26
C VAL A 104 13.37 0.49 -11.01
N PRO A 105 14.69 0.71 -10.92
CA PRO A 105 15.23 2.06 -10.75
C PRO A 105 14.69 2.99 -11.85
N PRO A 106 14.45 4.28 -11.57
CA PRO A 106 13.96 5.21 -12.56
C PRO A 106 14.87 5.16 -13.79
N ARG A 107 14.30 4.95 -14.98
CA ARG A 107 15.07 5.01 -16.22
C ARG A 107 15.70 6.41 -16.28
N PRO A 108 17.03 6.54 -16.50
CA PRO A 108 17.63 7.85 -16.68
C PRO A 108 16.91 8.56 -17.82
N SER A 109 16.47 9.79 -17.58
CA SER A 109 15.82 10.62 -18.59
C SER A 109 16.78 10.76 -19.77
N SER A 110 16.51 10.08 -20.88
CA SER A 110 17.27 10.27 -22.10
C SER A 110 16.95 11.66 -22.65
N SER A 111 17.83 12.62 -22.41
CA SER A 111 17.83 13.90 -23.12
C SER A 111 18.20 13.65 -24.59
N ARG A 112 17.22 13.30 -25.41
CA ARG A 112 17.34 13.43 -26.87
C ARG A 112 16.66 14.72 -27.31
N ARG A 113 17.48 15.74 -27.57
CA ARG A 113 17.50 16.55 -28.82
C ARG A 113 18.37 17.80 -28.62
N SER A 114 19.55 17.81 -29.22
CA SER A 114 20.03 18.93 -30.04
C SER A 114 21.35 18.52 -30.70
N GLY A 115 21.41 18.57 -32.02
CA GLY A 115 22.62 18.21 -32.77
C GLY A 115 22.37 17.67 -34.18
N ILE A 116 21.41 18.22 -34.93
CA ILE A 116 21.48 18.14 -36.39
C ILE A 116 22.37 19.30 -36.82
N ALA A 117 23.68 19.04 -36.95
CA ALA A 117 24.58 19.93 -37.66
C ALA A 117 24.38 19.68 -39.17
N ARG A 118 23.81 20.67 -39.84
CA ARG A 118 23.73 20.76 -41.31
C ARG A 118 25.15 20.79 -41.87
N ALA A 119 25.49 19.80 -42.69
CA ALA A 119 26.57 19.92 -43.66
C ALA A 119 26.10 20.83 -44.81
N ARG A 120 26.77 21.96 -45.04
CA ARG A 120 26.77 22.66 -46.33
C ARG A 120 28.07 23.46 -46.55
N SER A 121 28.68 23.10 -47.69
CA SER A 121 29.67 23.77 -48.54
C SER A 121 31.09 23.97 -48.05
#